data_AF-A0A8X6UPY9-F1
#
_entry.id   AF-A0A8X6UPY9-F1
#
_cell.length_a   1.000
_cell.length_b   1.000
_cell.length_c   1.000
_cell.angle_alpha   90.00
_cell.angle_beta   90.00
_cell.angle_gamma   90.00
#
_symmetry.space_group_name_H-M   'P 1'
#
loop_
_entity.id
_entity.type
_entity.pdbx_description
1 polymer ?
#
loop_
_entity_poly.entity_id
_entity_poly.type
_entity_poly.pdbx_seq_one_letter_code
_entity_poly.pdbx_strand_id
1 'polypeptide(L)'
;MSEEESDATASIARVSIKVPPFWRANPEIWFRQMESQFVLAGITVEITKFHHVVSALQPEELGIVGDIILNPPTVKPYAALRDRLCSQYAESEEQRLRGLISGMQLGDRKPSRLLLEMRSKADSRISEELLKSLFIQRLPTHVQQILAISDDPLDKLAAMADGIMAVAGPTSSIHVINAENQDLRTMLLEISSRLSRLETRERSTSRGPEGRFRRRSSSRESGAHTHCWYHRRFKERATKCRKPCSFQTEN
;
A
#
# COMPACT_ATOMS: atom_id res chain seq x y z
N MET A 1 -33.48 76.98 -16.90
CA MET A 1 -34.42 75.87 -16.65
C MET A 1 -34.17 74.87 -17.75
N SER A 2 -33.27 73.92 -17.52
CA SER A 2 -33.56 72.57 -16.98
C SER A 2 -33.63 71.62 -18.19
N GLU A 3 -32.92 70.50 -18.31
CA GLU A 3 -32.08 69.70 -17.42
C GLU A 3 -31.08 68.93 -18.30
N GLU A 4 -29.84 68.77 -17.82
CA GLU A 4 -28.87 67.81 -18.36
C GLU A 4 -29.24 66.40 -17.88
N GLU A 5 -29.61 65.51 -18.80
CA GLU A 5 -29.81 64.09 -18.51
C GLU A 5 -28.46 63.37 -18.65
N SER A 6 -27.74 63.23 -17.53
CA SER A 6 -26.48 62.50 -17.47
C SER A 6 -26.75 61.00 -17.49
N ASP A 7 -26.56 60.37 -18.65
CA ASP A 7 -26.48 58.92 -18.80
C ASP A 7 -25.20 58.38 -18.14
N ALA A 8 -25.27 58.22 -16.81
CA ALA A 8 -24.24 57.56 -16.02
C ALA A 8 -24.37 56.04 -16.22
N THR A 9 -23.77 55.55 -17.30
CA THR A 9 -23.54 54.12 -17.52
C THR A 9 -22.85 53.51 -16.30
N ALA A 10 -23.62 52.76 -15.50
CA ALA A 10 -23.12 52.04 -14.34
C ALA A 10 -22.03 51.06 -14.78
N SER A 11 -20.78 51.34 -14.39
CA SER A 11 -19.65 50.46 -14.61
C SER A 11 -19.88 49.14 -13.87
N ILE A 12 -20.30 48.11 -14.59
CA ILE A 12 -20.46 46.75 -14.05
C ILE A 12 -19.05 46.17 -13.89
N ALA A 13 -18.45 46.35 -12.72
CA ALA A 13 -17.26 45.61 -12.32
C ALA A 13 -17.64 44.12 -12.25
N ARG A 14 -17.29 43.36 -13.30
CA ARG A 14 -17.50 41.91 -13.33
C ARG A 14 -16.55 41.25 -12.34
N VAL A 15 -17.05 40.91 -11.17
CA VAL A 15 -16.27 40.17 -10.18
C VAL A 15 -16.10 38.73 -10.68
N SER A 16 -14.90 38.37 -11.12
CA SER A 16 -14.57 37.02 -11.51
C SER A 16 -14.36 36.15 -10.27
N ILE A 17 -15.28 35.23 -10.01
CA ILE A 17 -15.08 34.18 -9.00
C ILE A 17 -14.40 32.99 -9.65
N LYS A 18 -13.37 32.45 -9.01
CA LYS A 18 -12.82 31.15 -9.39
C LYS A 18 -13.73 30.07 -8.84
N VAL A 19 -14.56 29.52 -9.72
CA VAL A 19 -15.54 28.50 -9.37
C VAL A 19 -14.87 27.11 -9.37
N PRO A 20 -14.79 26.41 -8.23
CA PRO A 20 -14.29 25.05 -8.18
C PRO A 20 -15.25 24.07 -8.85
N PRO A 21 -14.76 22.94 -9.41
CA PRO A 21 -15.63 21.90 -9.96
C PRO A 21 -16.57 21.35 -8.88
N PHE A 22 -17.81 21.02 -9.26
CA PHE A 22 -18.81 20.51 -8.33
C PHE A 22 -18.37 19.20 -7.67
N TRP A 23 -18.51 19.13 -6.33
CA TRP A 23 -18.10 17.96 -5.55
C TRP A 23 -19.30 17.09 -5.16
N ARG A 24 -19.62 16.09 -6.01
CA ARG A 24 -20.75 15.17 -5.80
C ARG A 24 -20.71 14.39 -4.49
N ALA A 25 -19.52 14.00 -4.03
CA ALA A 25 -19.38 13.18 -2.82
C ALA A 25 -19.66 13.97 -1.54
N ASN A 26 -19.54 15.31 -1.58
CA ASN A 26 -19.95 16.16 -0.47
C ASN A 26 -20.41 17.54 -0.99
N PRO A 27 -21.66 17.65 -1.46
CA PRO A 27 -22.17 18.89 -2.03
C PRO A 27 -22.22 20.01 -0.99
N GLU A 28 -22.48 19.71 0.29
CA GLU A 28 -22.55 20.71 1.35
C GLU A 28 -21.23 21.48 1.52
N ILE A 29 -20.10 20.76 1.59
CA ILE A 29 -18.78 21.39 1.72
C ILE A 29 -18.48 22.26 0.50
N TRP A 30 -18.86 21.81 -0.69
CA TRP A 30 -18.68 22.59 -1.92
C TRP A 30 -19.49 23.90 -1.89
N PHE A 31 -20.75 23.85 -1.46
CA PHE A 31 -21.56 25.06 -1.30
C PHE A 31 -20.98 26.00 -0.23
N ARG A 32 -20.45 25.49 0.88
CA ARG A 32 -19.74 26.31 1.87
C ARG A 32 -18.51 27.00 1.28
N GLN A 33 -17.76 26.30 0.41
CA GLN A 33 -16.63 26.88 -0.31
C GLN A 33 -17.07 27.99 -1.27
N MET A 34 -18.17 27.78 -2.01
CA MET A 34 -18.77 28.79 -2.87
C MET A 34 -19.26 30.01 -2.09
N GLU A 35 -19.89 29.81 -0.92
CA GLU A 35 -20.31 30.90 -0.03
C GLU A 35 -19.13 31.76 0.41
N SER A 36 -18.00 31.15 0.75
CA SER A 36 -16.76 31.88 1.06
C SER A 36 -16.28 32.74 -0.13
N GLN A 37 -16.32 32.19 -1.35
CA GLN A 37 -15.99 32.95 -2.56
C GLN A 37 -16.95 34.13 -2.79
N PHE A 38 -18.26 33.92 -2.59
CA PHE A 38 -19.25 35.00 -2.70
C PHE A 38 -18.98 36.11 -1.69
N VAL A 39 -18.63 35.77 -0.44
CA VAL A 39 -18.29 36.76 0.58
C VAL A 39 -17.04 37.56 0.19
N LEU A 40 -15.97 36.88 -0.24
CA LEU A 40 -14.73 37.54 -0.69
C LEU A 40 -14.95 38.45 -1.90
N ALA A 41 -15.87 38.07 -2.79
CA ALA A 41 -16.26 38.80 -3.98
C ALA A 41 -17.32 39.90 -3.73
N GLY A 42 -17.82 40.04 -2.50
CA GLY A 42 -18.90 40.98 -2.18
C GLY A 42 -20.27 40.63 -2.81
N ILE A 43 -20.46 39.39 -3.24
CA ILE A 43 -21.70 38.93 -3.89
C ILE A 43 -22.73 38.55 -2.82
N THR A 44 -23.68 39.45 -2.60
CA THR A 44 -24.79 39.24 -1.67
C THR A 44 -26.08 38.86 -2.37
N VAL A 45 -26.22 39.25 -3.64
CA VAL A 45 -27.45 39.07 -4.43
C VAL A 45 -27.66 37.61 -4.80
N GLU A 46 -28.81 37.07 -4.42
CA GLU A 46 -29.18 35.66 -4.57
C GLU A 46 -29.18 35.18 -6.03
N ILE A 47 -29.69 36.00 -6.96
CA ILE A 47 -29.72 35.63 -8.39
C ILE A 47 -28.31 35.56 -8.99
N THR A 48 -27.39 36.41 -8.53
CA THR A 48 -25.99 36.38 -8.95
C THR A 48 -25.31 35.11 -8.46
N LYS A 49 -25.55 34.71 -7.20
CA LYS A 49 -25.07 33.42 -6.66
C LYS A 49 -25.62 32.24 -7.46
N PHE A 50 -26.92 32.27 -7.77
CA PHE A 50 -27.58 31.26 -8.60
C PHE A 50 -26.87 31.09 -9.95
N HIS A 51 -26.62 32.17 -10.69
CA HIS A 51 -25.94 32.09 -11.98
C HIS A 51 -24.49 31.60 -11.87
N HIS A 52 -23.77 31.99 -10.82
CA HIS A 52 -22.42 31.44 -10.57
C HIS A 52 -22.45 29.93 -10.34
N VAL A 53 -23.41 29.42 -9.56
CA VAL A 53 -23.56 27.97 -9.36
C VAL A 53 -23.93 27.28 -10.66
N VAL A 54 -24.93 27.78 -11.40
CA VAL A 54 -25.33 27.18 -12.69
C VAL A 54 -24.15 27.10 -13.66
N SER A 55 -23.27 28.11 -13.68
CA SER A 55 -22.05 28.09 -14.50
C SER A 55 -21.00 27.05 -14.07
N ALA A 56 -21.10 26.52 -12.84
CA ALA A 56 -20.21 25.53 -12.26
C ALA A 56 -20.60 24.08 -12.56
N LEU A 57 -21.88 23.86 -12.87
CA LEU A 57 -22.49 22.52 -12.94
C LEU A 57 -22.18 21.85 -14.28
N GLN A 58 -22.02 20.53 -14.26
CA GLN A 58 -21.89 19.72 -15.47
C GLN A 58 -23.28 19.30 -15.98
N PRO A 59 -23.41 18.81 -17.23
CA PRO A 59 -24.70 18.41 -17.80
C PRO A 59 -25.53 17.45 -16.94
N GLU A 60 -24.85 16.56 -16.21
CA GLU A 60 -25.45 15.61 -15.27
C GLU A 60 -26.20 16.32 -14.12
N GLU A 61 -25.56 17.32 -13.49
CA GLU A 61 -26.20 18.11 -12.44
C GLU A 61 -27.29 19.02 -12.99
N LEU A 62 -27.06 19.62 -14.17
CA LEU A 62 -28.05 20.47 -14.84
C LEU A 62 -29.34 19.71 -15.14
N GLY A 63 -29.27 18.41 -15.45
CA GLY A 63 -30.44 17.55 -15.62
C GLY A 63 -31.27 17.38 -14.35
N ILE A 64 -30.64 17.36 -13.16
CA ILE A 64 -31.31 17.20 -11.86
C ILE A 64 -32.09 18.46 -11.47
N VAL A 65 -31.57 19.63 -11.84
CA VAL A 65 -32.12 20.95 -11.45
C VAL A 65 -32.71 21.72 -12.63
N GLY A 66 -32.98 21.02 -13.74
CA GLY A 66 -33.40 21.65 -15.00
C GLY A 66 -34.71 22.43 -14.87
N ASP A 67 -35.65 21.95 -14.06
CA ASP A 67 -36.89 22.66 -13.76
C ASP A 67 -36.67 23.98 -13.01
N ILE A 68 -35.72 24.00 -12.06
CA ILE A 68 -35.31 25.20 -11.32
C ILE A 68 -34.56 26.18 -12.25
N ILE A 69 -33.81 25.68 -13.23
CA ILE A 69 -33.10 26.54 -14.19
C ILE A 69 -34.08 27.15 -15.20
N LEU A 70 -35.00 26.37 -15.73
CA LEU A 70 -35.98 26.83 -16.71
C LEU A 70 -37.04 27.74 -16.09
N ASN A 71 -37.43 27.47 -14.85
CA ASN A 71 -38.40 28.26 -14.09
C ASN A 71 -37.83 28.60 -12.70
N PRO A 72 -36.90 29.60 -12.61
CA PRO A 72 -36.27 29.95 -11.35
C PRO A 72 -37.30 30.47 -10.33
N PRO A 73 -37.29 29.97 -9.09
CA PRO A 73 -38.12 30.49 -8.02
C PRO A 73 -37.88 32.00 -7.82
N THR A 74 -38.96 32.75 -7.64
CA THR A 74 -38.89 34.21 -7.40
C THR A 74 -38.29 34.56 -6.04
N VAL A 75 -38.37 33.65 -5.08
CA VAL A 75 -37.83 33.80 -3.74
C VAL A 75 -36.72 32.76 -3.52
N LYS A 76 -35.51 33.24 -3.25
CA LYS A 76 -34.34 32.41 -2.90
C LYS A 76 -33.96 31.31 -3.93
N PRO A 77 -33.73 31.66 -5.22
CA PRO A 77 -33.36 30.70 -6.25
C PRO A 77 -32.06 29.92 -5.94
N TYR A 78 -31.06 30.56 -5.33
CA TYR A 78 -29.82 29.88 -4.94
C TYR A 78 -30.07 28.86 -3.82
N ALA A 79 -30.84 29.20 -2.79
CA ALA A 79 -31.18 28.25 -1.73
C ALA A 79 -31.95 27.02 -2.29
N ALA A 80 -32.95 27.24 -3.15
CA ALA A 80 -33.69 26.13 -3.76
C ALA A 80 -32.79 25.20 -4.60
N LEU A 81 -31.87 25.78 -5.37
CA LEU A 81 -30.88 25.04 -6.16
C LEU A 81 -29.94 24.21 -5.25
N ARG A 82 -29.41 24.85 -4.20
CA ARG A 82 -28.54 24.22 -3.21
C ARG A 82 -29.23 23.04 -2.54
N ASP A 83 -30.44 23.26 -2.03
CA ASP A 83 -31.16 22.26 -1.25
C ASP A 83 -31.52 21.05 -2.11
N ARG A 84 -31.87 21.24 -3.39
CA ARG A 84 -32.10 20.13 -4.33
C ARG A 84 -30.83 19.34 -4.62
N LEU A 85 -29.71 20.01 -4.93
CA LEU A 85 -28.45 19.32 -5.19
C LEU A 85 -27.94 18.58 -3.95
N CYS A 86 -28.02 19.18 -2.77
CA CYS A 86 -27.64 18.53 -1.53
C CYS A 86 -28.53 17.31 -1.26
N SER A 87 -29.84 17.41 -1.48
CA SER A 87 -30.76 16.29 -1.28
C SER A 87 -30.52 15.13 -2.26
N GLN A 88 -30.22 15.42 -3.53
CA GLN A 88 -30.01 14.39 -4.54
C GLN A 88 -28.70 13.62 -4.35
N TYR A 89 -27.65 14.30 -3.89
CA TYR A 89 -26.33 13.70 -3.68
C TYR A 89 -26.04 13.37 -2.21
N ALA A 90 -27.00 13.55 -1.30
CA ALA A 90 -26.87 13.11 0.07
C ALA A 90 -26.75 11.58 0.12
N GLU A 91 -25.75 11.07 0.84
CA GLU A 91 -25.73 9.64 1.19
C GLU A 91 -26.99 9.31 2.00
N SER A 92 -27.64 8.18 1.69
CA SER A 92 -28.76 7.74 2.52
C SER A 92 -28.28 7.46 3.95
N GLU A 93 -29.14 7.66 4.93
CA GLU A 93 -28.78 7.43 6.33
C GLU A 93 -28.29 6.01 6.57
N GLU A 94 -28.92 5.02 5.93
CA GLU A 94 -28.49 3.62 6.01
C GLU A 94 -27.10 3.41 5.39
N GLN A 95 -26.82 3.99 4.22
CA GLN A 95 -25.51 3.85 3.56
C GLN A 95 -24.40 4.48 4.40
N ARG A 96 -24.66 5.65 4.97
CA ARG A 96 -23.74 6.35 5.87
C ARG A 96 -23.44 5.53 7.13
N LEU A 97 -24.49 5.00 7.78
CA LEU A 97 -24.37 4.14 8.96
C LEU A 97 -23.64 2.82 8.65
N ARG A 98 -23.99 2.14 7.55
CA ARG A 98 -23.26 0.95 7.10
C ARG A 98 -21.79 1.26 6.80
N GLY A 99 -21.51 2.42 6.21
CA GLY A 99 -20.15 2.89 5.96
C GLY A 99 -19.35 3.03 7.26
N LEU A 100 -19.96 3.60 8.30
CA LEU A 100 -19.33 3.75 9.60
C LEU A 100 -19.16 2.42 10.35
N ILE A 101 -20.18 1.55 10.31
CA ILE A 101 -20.19 0.27 11.04
C ILE A 101 -19.32 -0.79 10.35
N SER A 102 -19.23 -0.80 9.02
CA SER A 102 -18.57 -1.90 8.29
C SER A 102 -17.57 -1.42 7.25
N GLY A 103 -17.77 -0.24 6.65
CA GLY A 103 -17.00 0.23 5.50
C GLY A 103 -15.63 0.84 5.83
N MET A 104 -15.41 1.29 7.07
CA MET A 104 -14.17 1.97 7.45
C MET A 104 -13.17 0.98 8.07
N GLN A 105 -11.98 0.87 7.48
CA GLN A 105 -10.89 0.03 8.00
C GLN A 105 -9.66 0.89 8.23
N LEU A 106 -8.84 0.56 9.23
CA LEU A 106 -7.62 1.33 9.48
C LEU A 106 -6.63 1.20 8.31
N GLY A 107 -6.25 0.00 7.86
CA GLY A 107 -5.21 -0.13 6.82
C GLY A 107 -3.89 0.55 7.25
N ASP A 108 -3.25 1.28 6.34
CA ASP A 108 -1.96 1.94 6.59
C ASP A 108 -2.08 3.41 7.07
N ARG A 109 -3.30 3.93 7.23
CA ARG A 109 -3.52 5.32 7.68
C ARG A 109 -3.35 5.44 9.19
N LYS A 110 -3.03 6.65 9.63
CA LYS A 110 -2.98 7.02 11.04
C LYS A 110 -4.35 6.88 11.71
N PRO A 111 -4.43 6.32 12.93
CA PRO A 111 -5.63 6.35 13.75
C PRO A 111 -6.33 7.71 13.83
N SER A 112 -5.60 8.81 14.02
CA SER A 112 -6.19 10.17 14.03
C SER A 112 -6.90 10.53 12.73
N ARG A 113 -6.37 10.10 11.59
CA ARG A 113 -7.00 10.32 10.29
C ARG A 113 -8.28 9.49 10.14
N LEU A 114 -8.27 8.25 10.60
CA LEU A 114 -9.47 7.41 10.64
C LEU A 114 -10.55 8.05 11.51
N LEU A 115 -10.19 8.55 12.70
CA LEU A 115 -11.12 9.21 13.60
C LEU A 115 -11.83 10.40 12.94
N LEU A 116 -11.07 11.24 12.23
CA LEU A 116 -11.62 12.40 11.54
C LEU A 116 -12.66 11.99 10.49
N GLU A 117 -12.36 10.92 9.74
CA GLU A 117 -13.26 10.36 8.74
C GLU A 117 -14.53 9.80 9.41
N MET A 118 -14.37 9.05 10.50
CA MET A 118 -15.49 8.51 11.27
C MET A 118 -16.39 9.62 11.83
N ARG A 119 -15.83 10.71 12.39
CA ARG A 119 -16.61 11.87 12.85
C ARG A 119 -17.37 12.55 11.70
N SER A 120 -16.73 12.70 10.53
CA SER A 120 -17.39 13.31 9.37
C SER A 120 -18.60 12.52 8.88
N LYS A 121 -18.56 11.18 8.98
CA LYS A 121 -19.71 10.31 8.62
C LYS A 121 -20.69 10.11 9.75
N ALA A 122 -20.27 10.18 11.01
CA ALA A 122 -21.16 10.02 12.15
C ALA A 122 -22.22 11.11 12.20
N ASP A 123 -21.85 12.34 11.81
CA ASP A 123 -22.65 13.55 12.01
C ASP A 123 -23.08 13.68 13.50
N SER A 124 -23.75 14.74 13.94
CA SER A 124 -24.13 14.92 15.36
C SER A 124 -25.17 13.91 15.90
N ARG A 125 -25.34 12.77 15.23
CA ARG A 125 -26.38 11.75 15.45
C ARG A 125 -25.89 10.51 16.20
N ILE A 126 -24.57 10.33 16.33
CA ILE A 126 -23.95 9.19 16.99
C ILE A 126 -23.28 9.68 18.26
N SER A 127 -23.53 8.98 19.38
CA SER A 127 -22.90 9.33 20.65
C SER A 127 -21.38 9.19 20.57
N GLU A 128 -20.67 10.07 21.27
CA GLU A 128 -19.21 10.02 21.31
C GLU A 128 -18.70 8.71 21.93
N GLU A 129 -19.46 8.11 22.85
CA GLU A 129 -19.19 6.79 23.43
C GLU A 129 -19.27 5.67 22.40
N LEU A 130 -20.33 5.64 21.57
CA LEU A 130 -20.46 4.66 20.51
C LEU A 130 -19.35 4.85 19.48
N LEU A 131 -19.06 6.10 19.12
CA LEU A 131 -17.97 6.42 18.20
C LEU A 131 -16.61 6.00 18.75
N LYS A 132 -16.35 6.19 20.04
CA LYS A 132 -15.15 5.71 20.75
C LYS A 132 -15.05 4.18 20.67
N SER A 133 -16.15 3.47 20.93
CA SER A 133 -16.16 2.00 20.87
C SER A 133 -15.86 1.48 19.46
N LEU A 134 -16.49 2.07 18.43
CA LEU A 134 -16.27 1.71 17.04
C LEU A 134 -14.83 2.03 16.62
N PHE A 135 -14.30 3.19 17.01
CA PHE A 135 -12.94 3.60 16.70
C PHE A 135 -11.92 2.61 17.29
N ILE A 136 -12.03 2.28 18.58
CA ILE A 136 -11.13 1.34 19.25
C ILE A 136 -11.19 -0.04 18.57
N GLN A 137 -12.39 -0.55 18.25
CA GLN A 137 -12.55 -1.83 17.56
C GLN A 137 -11.83 -1.91 16.19
N ARG A 138 -11.53 -0.77 15.55
CA ARG A 138 -10.83 -0.70 14.26
C ARG A 138 -9.31 -0.67 14.37
N LEU A 139 -8.77 -0.52 15.57
CA LEU A 139 -7.33 -0.48 15.80
C LEU A 139 -6.75 -1.89 15.90
N PRO A 140 -5.45 -2.10 15.71
CA PRO A 140 -4.80 -3.38 15.96
C PRO A 140 -4.92 -3.79 17.44
N THR A 141 -4.99 -5.10 17.71
CA THR A 141 -5.24 -5.65 19.06
C THR A 141 -4.31 -5.09 20.14
N HIS A 142 -3.02 -4.91 19.85
CA HIS A 142 -2.06 -4.38 20.81
C HIS A 142 -2.38 -2.91 21.20
N VAL A 143 -2.84 -2.10 20.24
CA VAL A 143 -3.27 -0.71 20.48
C VAL A 143 -4.55 -0.71 21.30
N GLN A 144 -5.52 -1.58 20.97
CA GLN A 144 -6.77 -1.71 21.72
C GLN A 144 -6.51 -2.01 23.20
N GLN A 145 -5.62 -2.97 23.50
CA GLN A 145 -5.28 -3.37 24.87
C GLN A 145 -4.69 -2.21 25.68
N ILE A 146 -3.85 -1.38 25.07
CA ILE A 146 -3.24 -0.22 25.73
C ILE A 146 -4.29 0.87 26.00
N LEU A 147 -5.19 1.10 25.05
CA LEU A 147 -6.21 2.16 25.16
C LEU A 147 -7.43 1.76 25.99
N ALA A 148 -7.67 0.46 26.22
CA ALA A 148 -8.85 -0.05 26.93
C ALA A 148 -9.01 0.46 28.37
N ILE A 149 -7.91 0.91 28.99
CA ILE A 149 -7.87 1.35 30.39
C ILE A 149 -8.01 2.88 30.49
N SER A 150 -7.94 3.60 29.35
CA SER A 150 -7.97 5.06 29.33
C SER A 150 -9.39 5.62 29.14
N ASP A 151 -9.78 6.49 30.07
CA ASP A 151 -10.98 7.32 30.00
C ASP A 151 -10.74 8.68 29.32
N ASP A 152 -9.62 8.83 28.63
CA ASP A 152 -9.32 10.07 27.92
C ASP A 152 -10.35 10.38 26.81
N PRO A 153 -10.52 11.67 26.47
CA PRO A 153 -11.31 12.09 25.33
C PRO A 153 -10.80 11.45 24.03
N LEU A 154 -11.71 11.24 23.11
CA LEU A 154 -11.48 10.46 21.89
C LEU A 154 -10.33 11.02 21.02
N ASP A 155 -10.14 12.34 21.00
CA ASP A 155 -9.03 12.99 20.32
C ASP A 155 -7.66 12.61 20.90
N LYS A 156 -7.56 12.52 22.23
CA LYS A 156 -6.33 12.10 22.90
C LYS A 156 -6.07 10.61 22.67
N LEU A 157 -7.11 9.76 22.70
CA LEU A 157 -6.97 8.34 22.39
C LEU A 157 -6.43 8.12 20.98
N ALA A 158 -6.92 8.91 20.01
CA ALA A 158 -6.42 8.84 18.64
C ALA A 158 -4.97 9.31 18.51
N ALA A 159 -4.57 10.36 19.22
CA ALA A 159 -3.18 10.82 19.27
C ALA A 159 -2.25 9.78 19.95
N MET A 160 -2.71 9.13 21.02
CA MET A 160 -1.97 8.03 21.65
C MET A 160 -1.84 6.82 20.71
N ALA A 161 -2.91 6.46 20.01
CA ALA A 161 -2.90 5.40 19.01
C ALA A 161 -1.87 5.67 17.90
N ASP A 162 -1.80 6.91 17.39
CA ASP A 162 -0.78 7.33 16.43
C ASP A 162 0.64 7.10 16.97
N GLY A 163 0.88 7.46 18.24
CA GLY A 163 2.17 7.28 18.91
C GLY A 163 2.55 5.80 19.06
N ILE A 164 1.62 4.96 19.51
CA ILE A 164 1.83 3.51 19.66
C ILE A 164 2.17 2.89 18.31
N MET A 165 1.43 3.23 17.26
CA MET A 165 1.66 2.69 15.91
C MET A 165 2.96 3.21 15.28
N ALA A 166 3.40 4.43 15.62
CA ALA A 166 4.70 4.95 15.16
C ALA A 166 5.88 4.20 15.79
N VAL A 167 5.76 3.77 17.05
CA VAL A 167 6.78 2.98 17.76
C VAL A 167 6.78 1.51 17.28
N ALA A 168 5.63 1.01 16.87
CA ALA A 168 5.45 -0.35 16.35
C ALA A 168 5.86 -0.55 14.87
N GLY A 169 6.73 0.32 14.31
CA GLY A 169 7.32 0.13 12.98
C GLY A 169 8.01 -1.25 12.83
N PRO A 170 8.46 -1.63 11.61
CA PRO A 170 8.74 -3.03 11.20
C PRO A 170 9.84 -3.79 11.97
N THR A 171 10.35 -3.25 13.07
CA THR A 171 11.36 -3.88 13.94
C THR A 171 10.85 -4.27 15.33
N SER A 172 9.60 -3.96 15.68
CA SER A 172 9.02 -4.40 16.96
C SER A 172 8.09 -5.58 16.75
N SER A 173 8.60 -6.67 16.16
CA SER A 173 8.00 -7.97 16.46
C SER A 173 8.17 -8.16 17.96
N ILE A 174 7.10 -7.99 18.73
CA ILE A 174 7.01 -8.50 20.10
C ILE A 174 7.26 -9.98 19.93
N HIS A 175 8.51 -10.42 20.10
CA HIS A 175 8.81 -11.82 20.24
C HIS A 175 8.13 -12.24 21.52
N VAL A 176 6.92 -12.77 21.38
CA VAL A 176 6.37 -13.64 22.40
C VAL A 176 7.44 -14.72 22.57
N ILE A 177 8.17 -14.68 23.68
CA ILE A 177 9.05 -15.76 24.12
C ILE A 177 8.11 -16.88 24.57
N ASN A 178 7.35 -17.45 23.63
CA ASN A 178 6.65 -18.69 23.86
C ASN A 178 7.71 -19.78 23.74
N ALA A 179 7.74 -20.73 24.66
CA ALA A 179 8.64 -21.88 24.59
C ALA A 179 8.54 -22.57 23.20
N GLU A 180 7.34 -22.59 22.62
CA GLU A 180 7.06 -23.09 21.26
C GLU A 180 7.84 -22.34 20.15
N ASN A 181 8.11 -21.03 20.30
CA ASN A 181 8.90 -20.27 19.34
C ASN A 181 10.41 -20.55 19.48
N GLN A 182 10.87 -20.89 20.68
CA GLN A 182 12.22 -21.42 20.86
C GLN A 182 12.32 -22.80 20.22
N ASP A 183 11.32 -23.66 20.40
CA ASP A 183 11.27 -24.99 19.78
C ASP A 183 11.18 -24.93 18.25
N LEU A 184 10.44 -23.97 17.69
CA LEU A 184 10.43 -23.75 16.25
C LEU A 184 11.79 -23.26 15.72
N ARG A 185 12.47 -22.38 16.47
CA ARG A 185 13.81 -21.89 16.12
C ARG A 185 14.86 -22.99 16.22
N THR A 186 14.82 -23.83 17.25
CA THR A 186 15.73 -24.98 17.38
C THR A 186 15.46 -26.00 16.29
N MET A 187 14.19 -26.26 15.96
CA MET A 187 13.82 -27.14 14.86
C MET A 187 14.26 -26.59 13.49
N LEU A 188 14.13 -25.27 13.25
CA LEU A 188 14.63 -24.64 12.02
C LEU A 188 16.15 -24.71 11.89
N LEU A 189 16.89 -24.50 12.99
CA LEU A 189 18.35 -24.66 13.02
C LEU A 189 18.75 -26.12 12.79
N GLU A 190 18.00 -27.08 13.34
CA GLU A 190 18.23 -28.50 13.11
C GLU A 190 17.95 -28.90 11.66
N ILE A 191 16.85 -28.42 11.08
CA ILE A 191 16.50 -28.65 9.66
C ILE A 191 17.57 -28.03 8.76
N SER A 192 18.00 -26.80 9.02
CA SER A 192 19.10 -26.13 8.34
C SER A 192 20.37 -26.98 8.36
N SER A 193 20.76 -27.48 9.53
CA SER A 193 21.93 -28.35 9.70
C SER A 193 21.78 -29.66 8.90
N ARG A 194 20.59 -30.29 8.94
CA ARG A 194 20.30 -31.51 8.16
C ARG A 194 20.38 -31.24 6.65
N LEU A 195 19.89 -30.10 6.17
CA LEU A 195 19.98 -29.71 4.76
C LEU A 195 21.43 -29.48 4.32
N SER A 196 22.25 -28.78 5.11
CA SER A 196 23.68 -28.61 4.81
C SER A 196 24.44 -29.95 4.78
N ARG A 197 24.06 -30.90 5.63
CA ARG A 197 24.62 -32.27 5.62
C ARG A 197 24.17 -33.08 4.40
N LEU A 198 22.97 -32.84 3.87
CA LEU A 198 22.50 -33.47 2.64
C LEU A 198 23.18 -32.85 1.40
N GLU A 199 23.31 -31.53 1.33
CA GLU A 199 24.04 -30.84 0.25
C GLU A 199 25.51 -31.26 0.17
N THR A 200 26.18 -31.39 1.33
CA THR A 200 27.57 -31.90 1.37
C THR A 200 27.64 -33.35 0.92
N ARG A 201 26.64 -34.18 1.26
CA ARG A 201 26.56 -35.57 0.81
C ARG A 201 26.35 -35.67 -0.70
N GLU A 202 25.50 -34.84 -1.30
CA GLU A 202 25.33 -34.76 -2.75
C GLU A 202 26.60 -34.31 -3.48
N ARG A 203 27.35 -33.34 -2.92
CA ARG A 203 28.66 -32.93 -3.45
C ARG A 203 29.75 -34.01 -3.35
N SER A 204 29.69 -34.87 -2.33
CA SER A 204 30.59 -36.04 -2.23
C SER A 204 30.14 -37.22 -3.12
N THR A 205 28.84 -37.33 -3.44
CA THR A 205 28.31 -38.42 -4.29
C THR A 205 28.44 -38.10 -5.79
N SER A 206 28.61 -36.83 -6.15
CA SER A 206 28.95 -36.38 -7.51
C SER A 206 30.43 -36.52 -7.88
N ARG A 207 31.27 -37.00 -6.95
CA ARG A 207 32.60 -37.58 -7.25
C ARG A 207 32.51 -39.11 -7.22
N GLY A 208 31.78 -39.66 -8.20
CA GLY A 208 31.75 -41.10 -8.44
C GLY A 208 33.17 -41.65 -8.72
N PRO A 209 33.42 -42.95 -8.42
CA PRO A 209 34.73 -43.54 -8.53
C PRO A 209 35.17 -43.57 -9.99
N GLU A 210 36.36 -43.03 -10.26
CA GLU A 210 37.00 -43.10 -11.57
C GLU A 210 37.10 -44.58 -11.98
N GLY A 211 36.23 -44.94 -12.92
CA GLY A 211 36.04 -46.30 -13.38
C GLY A 211 37.34 -46.87 -13.92
N ARG A 212 37.86 -47.85 -13.18
CA ARG A 212 38.93 -48.75 -13.57
C ARG A 212 38.45 -49.65 -14.73
N PHE A 213 38.24 -49.07 -15.90
CA PHE A 213 38.02 -49.82 -17.13
C PHE A 213 39.36 -50.39 -17.58
N ARG A 214 39.63 -51.62 -17.14
CA ARG A 214 40.47 -52.59 -17.86
C ARG A 214 39.94 -52.70 -19.29
N ARG A 215 40.48 -51.89 -20.22
CA ARG A 215 40.40 -52.23 -21.64
C ARG A 215 41.33 -53.42 -21.89
N ARG A 216 40.75 -54.61 -21.89
CA ARG A 216 41.27 -55.75 -22.65
C ARG A 216 40.93 -55.46 -24.11
N SER A 217 41.90 -54.95 -24.86
CA SER A 217 41.86 -54.90 -26.31
C SER A 217 43.18 -55.43 -26.82
N SER A 218 43.15 -56.71 -27.16
CA SER A 218 44.18 -57.37 -27.95
C SER A 218 44.09 -56.82 -29.38
N SER A 219 45.00 -55.94 -29.75
CA SER A 219 45.45 -55.82 -31.14
C SER A 219 46.83 -55.15 -31.18
N ARG A 220 47.73 -55.88 -31.81
CA ARG A 220 49.12 -55.61 -32.19
C ARG A 220 49.34 -54.19 -32.74
N GLU A 221 50.40 -53.53 -32.29
CA GLU A 221 51.37 -52.75 -33.09
C GLU A 221 52.39 -52.12 -32.12
N SER A 222 53.61 -52.64 -32.05
CA SER A 222 54.75 -52.22 -32.88
C SER A 222 55.16 -50.77 -32.63
N GLY A 223 55.78 -50.53 -31.46
CA GLY A 223 56.62 -49.38 -31.20
C GLY A 223 57.88 -49.86 -30.48
N ALA A 224 59.02 -49.75 -31.13
CA ALA A 224 60.32 -50.27 -30.69
C ALA A 224 60.66 -49.81 -29.26
N HIS A 225 60.47 -50.69 -28.28
CA HIS A 225 60.98 -50.47 -26.93
C HIS A 225 62.36 -51.11 -26.83
N THR A 226 63.38 -50.25 -26.85
CA THR A 226 64.79 -50.62 -26.63
C THR A 226 64.98 -51.43 -25.35
N HIS A 227 64.19 -51.18 -24.30
CA HIS A 227 64.29 -51.92 -23.04
C HIS A 227 62.99 -52.69 -22.70
N CYS A 228 63.14 -53.93 -22.21
CA CYS A 228 62.01 -54.75 -21.77
C CYS A 228 61.31 -54.16 -20.53
N TRP A 229 60.09 -54.63 -20.25
CA TRP A 229 59.27 -54.12 -19.14
C TRP A 229 60.01 -54.09 -17.78
N TYR A 230 60.81 -55.12 -17.48
CA TYR A 230 61.58 -55.19 -16.24
C TYR A 230 62.63 -54.07 -16.15
N HIS A 231 63.42 -53.83 -17.19
CA HIS A 231 64.40 -52.73 -17.23
C HIS A 231 63.75 -51.35 -17.33
N ARG A 232 62.55 -51.23 -17.92
CA ARG A 232 61.81 -49.97 -17.93
C ARG A 232 61.29 -49.59 -16.53
N ARG A 233 60.95 -50.58 -15.71
CA ARG A 233 60.39 -50.37 -14.37
C ARG A 233 61.43 -50.31 -13.26
N PHE A 234 62.49 -51.12 -13.34
CA PHE A 234 63.47 -51.30 -12.26
C PHE A 234 64.90 -50.88 -12.64
N LYS A 235 65.15 -50.52 -13.91
CA LYS A 235 66.48 -50.12 -14.43
C LYS A 235 67.58 -51.13 -14.05
N GLU A 236 68.74 -50.68 -13.60
CA GLU A 236 69.88 -51.52 -13.18
C GLU A 236 69.56 -52.52 -12.05
N ARG A 237 68.48 -52.31 -11.29
CA ARG A 237 68.06 -53.20 -10.21
C ARG A 237 67.16 -54.35 -10.70
N ALA A 238 66.98 -54.52 -12.00
CA ALA A 238 66.16 -55.59 -12.57
C ALA A 238 66.88 -56.95 -12.48
N THR A 239 66.25 -57.92 -11.82
CA THR A 239 66.80 -59.27 -11.67
C THR A 239 66.46 -60.21 -12.83
N LYS A 240 65.67 -59.76 -13.81
CA LYS A 240 65.24 -60.57 -14.97
C LYS A 240 65.19 -59.72 -16.23
N CYS A 241 65.74 -60.24 -17.33
CA CYS A 241 65.72 -59.63 -18.66
C CYS A 241 64.97 -60.53 -19.66
N ARG A 242 64.14 -59.93 -20.53
CA ARG A 242 63.52 -60.63 -21.68
C ARG A 242 63.97 -60.01 -22.99
N LYS A 243 64.50 -60.82 -23.90
CA LYS A 243 64.93 -60.39 -25.24
C LYS A 243 63.73 -60.19 -26.18
N PRO A 244 63.80 -59.27 -27.17
CA PRO A 244 64.93 -58.35 -27.43
C PRO A 244 64.92 -57.15 -26.47
N CYS A 245 66.05 -56.92 -25.78
CA CYS A 245 66.25 -55.81 -24.85
C CYS A 245 67.71 -55.37 -24.97
N SER A 246 67.95 -54.10 -25.30
CA SER A 246 69.27 -53.50 -25.52
C SER A 246 69.86 -52.85 -24.27
N PHE A 247 69.36 -53.19 -23.07
CA PHE A 247 69.84 -52.64 -21.80
C PHE A 247 71.19 -53.26 -21.46
N GLN A 248 72.25 -52.45 -21.44
CA GLN A 248 73.59 -52.83 -20.99
C GLN A 248 73.73 -52.39 -19.53
N THR A 249 74.04 -53.33 -18.65
CA THR A 249 74.47 -53.01 -17.28
C THR A 249 75.92 -52.54 -17.36
N GLU A 250 76.17 -51.25 -17.10
CA GLU A 250 77.54 -50.75 -16.90
C GLU A 250 78.14 -51.47 -15.70
N ASN A 251 79.36 -52.00 -15.88
CA ASN A 251 80.13 -52.70 -14.87
C ASN A 251 81.54 -52.14 -14.87
#